data_AF-A0A4D9D6H3-F1
#
_entry.id   AF-A0A4D9D6H3-F1
#
_cell.length_a   1.000
_cell.length_b   1.000
_cell.length_c   1.000
_cell.angle_alpha   90.00
_cell.angle_beta   90.00
_cell.angle_gamma   90.00
#
_symmetry.space_group_name_H-M   'P 1'
#
loop_
_entity.id
_entity.type
_entity.pdbx_description
1 polymer ?
#
loop_
_entity_poly.entity_id
_entity_poly.type
_entity_poly.pdbx_seq_one_letter_code
_entity_poly.pdbx_strand_id
1 'polypeptide(L)'
;MQKQPLRPTSLPLALPGPSSSQYDELMDNMSDDEKYNILLQSRASSLVQSLGKKGRGMGGSSRSTSEAFTPLYKLVEEMTDKDMRITLRSFAALIDAASLSRDLNVIQECLLLARRNGVSRAFARSVGALNPPPPLRAASDRYDLSPVPSDARTSELAAGVAALTVVGGALSVEAVGPLLHADTTAASVVLGGAAVMGVWDLTQRKGQELTLALAGINRLFLRDPERDAHVQAATFLSAYLLGLPCFCFSPNVMEAVRMTAQVPAFAETLSSTAGLNRLLVYLLAPVAVEEANYAQLMASDARQARALLQVYMGRGEARGQEGREEEVLLPWAYEEAKRLLRSHSALLERLKQRMESGGATVGDCVALLEGAVASA
;
A
#
# COMPACT_ATOMS: atom_id res chain seq x y z
N MET A 1 26.19 43.50 -37.77
CA MET A 1 26.32 42.06 -37.50
C MET A 1 25.76 41.80 -36.10
N GLN A 2 24.44 41.64 -35.95
CA GLN A 2 23.74 40.35 -35.78
C GLN A 2 24.46 39.36 -34.85
N LYS A 3 23.81 39.03 -33.72
CA LYS A 3 23.64 37.65 -33.24
C LYS A 3 22.29 37.57 -32.51
N GLN A 4 21.27 37.13 -33.23
CA GLN A 4 20.03 36.63 -32.64
C GLN A 4 20.32 35.28 -31.94
N PRO A 5 19.70 34.99 -30.79
CA PRO A 5 19.78 33.66 -30.20
C PRO A 5 18.96 32.66 -31.04
N LEU A 6 19.61 31.56 -31.41
CA LEU A 6 19.04 30.42 -32.11
C LEU A 6 17.85 29.85 -31.31
N ARG A 7 16.65 29.90 -31.88
CA ARG A 7 15.51 29.11 -31.40
C ARG A 7 15.82 27.62 -31.66
N PRO A 8 15.46 26.71 -30.74
CA PRO A 8 15.47 25.29 -31.04
C PRO A 8 14.41 25.02 -32.11
N THR A 9 14.85 24.53 -33.27
CA THR A 9 14.00 23.95 -34.30
C THR A 9 13.26 22.76 -33.70
N SER A 10 12.00 22.95 -33.34
CA SER A 10 11.07 21.86 -33.09
C SER A 10 10.88 21.10 -34.40
N LEU A 11 11.57 19.97 -34.56
CA LEU A 11 11.20 18.95 -35.52
C LEU A 11 9.75 18.54 -35.22
N PRO A 12 8.79 18.74 -36.14
CA PRO A 12 7.48 18.17 -35.97
C PRO A 12 7.61 16.69 -36.32
N LEU A 13 7.92 15.84 -35.33
CA LEU A 13 7.64 14.41 -35.45
C LEU A 13 6.13 14.21 -35.23
N ALA A 14 5.32 14.80 -36.11
CA ALA A 14 3.94 14.40 -36.30
C ALA A 14 3.99 13.20 -37.23
N LEU A 15 4.15 12.00 -36.65
CA LEU A 15 3.82 10.78 -37.37
C LEU A 15 2.36 10.94 -37.82
N PRO A 16 2.07 10.93 -39.14
CA PRO A 16 0.69 10.98 -39.59
C PRO A 16 -0.03 9.77 -39.01
N GLY A 17 -1.10 10.02 -38.26
CA GLY A 17 -1.99 8.94 -37.83
C GLY A 17 -2.50 8.19 -39.08
N PRO A 18 -2.68 6.86 -39.01
CA PRO A 18 -3.21 6.08 -40.13
C PRO A 18 -4.52 6.69 -40.65
N SER A 19 -4.76 6.63 -41.97
CA SER A 19 -6.05 7.04 -42.54
C SER A 19 -7.16 6.09 -42.08
N SER A 20 -8.42 6.55 -42.04
CA SER A 20 -9.56 5.71 -41.62
C SER A 20 -9.65 4.39 -42.40
N SER A 21 -9.30 4.41 -43.69
CA SER A 21 -9.24 3.22 -44.54
C SER A 21 -8.16 2.20 -44.11
N GLN A 22 -7.02 2.67 -43.59
CA GLN A 22 -5.95 1.80 -43.09
C GLN A 22 -6.30 1.20 -41.72
N TYR A 23 -7.11 1.91 -40.92
CA TYR A 23 -7.66 1.38 -39.67
C TYR A 23 -8.70 0.29 -39.92
N ASP A 24 -9.60 0.48 -40.88
CA ASP A 24 -10.61 -0.53 -41.22
C ASP A 24 -9.95 -1.80 -41.78
N GLU A 25 -8.95 -1.65 -42.65
CA GLU A 25 -8.19 -2.79 -43.20
C GLU A 25 -7.35 -3.50 -42.12
N LEU A 26 -6.78 -2.76 -41.15
CA LEU A 26 -6.12 -3.36 -39.99
C LEU A 26 -7.12 -4.13 -39.12
N MET A 27 -8.27 -3.54 -38.81
CA MET A 27 -9.28 -4.17 -37.97
C MET A 27 -9.86 -5.41 -38.64
N ASP A 28 -10.11 -5.40 -39.95
CA ASP A 28 -10.60 -6.57 -40.69
C ASP A 28 -9.62 -7.75 -40.68
N ASN A 29 -8.32 -7.47 -40.59
CA ASN A 29 -7.26 -8.47 -40.51
C ASN A 29 -6.99 -9.01 -39.09
N MET A 30 -7.59 -8.42 -38.05
CA MET A 30 -7.38 -8.83 -36.66
C MET A 30 -8.35 -9.91 -36.21
N SER A 31 -7.88 -10.80 -35.34
CA SER A 31 -8.76 -11.77 -34.68
C SER A 31 -9.76 -11.06 -33.76
N ASP A 32 -10.92 -11.67 -33.55
CA ASP A 32 -11.96 -11.10 -32.69
C ASP A 32 -11.45 -10.91 -31.25
N ASP A 33 -10.63 -11.84 -30.74
CA ASP A 33 -9.95 -11.71 -29.45
C ASP A 33 -9.14 -10.41 -29.34
N GLU A 34 -8.34 -10.08 -30.37
CA GLU A 34 -7.52 -8.88 -30.36
C GLU A 34 -8.37 -7.61 -30.47
N LYS A 35 -9.44 -7.64 -31.28
CA LYS A 35 -10.39 -6.52 -31.38
C LYS A 35 -11.02 -6.21 -30.01
N TYR A 36 -11.51 -7.23 -29.32
CA TYR A 36 -12.12 -7.06 -27.99
C TYR A 36 -11.10 -6.57 -26.96
N ASN A 37 -9.87 -7.07 -27.00
CA ASN A 37 -8.80 -6.61 -26.12
C ASN A 37 -8.42 -5.14 -26.38
N ILE A 38 -8.33 -4.71 -27.64
CA ILE A 38 -8.09 -3.30 -28.00
C ILE A 38 -9.25 -2.42 -27.53
N LEU A 39 -10.49 -2.85 -27.73
CA LEU A 39 -11.67 -2.12 -27.28
C LEU A 39 -11.67 -1.96 -25.75
N LEU A 40 -11.32 -3.02 -25.01
CA LEU A 40 -11.22 -2.98 -23.55
C LEU A 40 -10.12 -1.99 -23.11
N GLN A 41 -8.94 -2.04 -23.71
CA GLN A 41 -7.84 -1.11 -23.41
C GLN A 41 -8.20 0.34 -23.73
N SER A 42 -8.83 0.58 -24.88
CA SER A 42 -9.24 1.91 -25.32
C SER A 42 -10.28 2.51 -24.38
N ARG A 43 -11.30 1.73 -24.00
CA ARG A 43 -12.34 2.19 -23.06
C ARG A 43 -11.78 2.41 -21.66
N ALA A 44 -10.93 1.51 -21.16
CA ALA A 44 -10.27 1.69 -19.87
C ALA A 44 -9.40 2.96 -19.86
N SER A 45 -8.63 3.20 -20.92
CA SER A 45 -7.80 4.40 -21.06
C SER A 45 -8.63 5.69 -21.14
N SER A 46 -9.73 5.68 -21.88
CA SER A 46 -10.68 6.81 -21.92
C SER A 46 -11.26 7.09 -20.54
N LEU A 47 -11.57 6.04 -19.78
CA LEU A 47 -12.09 6.15 -18.43
C LEU A 47 -11.03 6.73 -17.47
N VAL A 48 -9.79 6.26 -17.54
CA VAL A 48 -8.63 6.83 -16.81
C VAL A 48 -8.49 8.32 -17.08
N GLN A 49 -8.58 8.77 -18.33
CA GLN A 49 -8.52 10.19 -18.68
C GLN A 49 -9.70 10.99 -18.10
N SER A 50 -10.90 10.41 -18.12
CA SER A 50 -12.10 11.06 -17.59
C SER A 50 -12.07 11.19 -16.06
N LEU A 51 -11.59 10.15 -15.37
CA LEU A 51 -11.46 10.11 -13.91
C LEU A 51 -10.29 10.99 -13.45
N GLY A 52 -9.17 11.00 -14.18
CA GLY A 52 -8.03 11.86 -13.91
C GLY A 52 -8.37 13.35 -14.02
N LYS A 53 -9.25 13.73 -14.95
CA LYS A 53 -9.77 15.11 -15.06
C LYS A 53 -10.72 15.46 -13.92
N LYS A 54 -11.62 14.55 -13.53
CA LYS A 54 -12.55 14.76 -12.40
C LYS A 54 -11.83 14.80 -11.04
N GLY A 55 -10.73 14.08 -10.87
CA GLY A 55 -9.92 14.11 -9.65
C GLY A 55 -9.32 15.49 -9.31
N ARG A 56 -9.30 16.44 -10.26
CA ARG A 56 -8.90 17.84 -10.03
C ARG A 56 -10.07 18.78 -9.67
N GLY A 57 -11.32 18.29 -9.72
CA GLY A 57 -12.52 19.06 -9.38
C GLY A 57 -13.47 18.26 -8.48
N MET A 58 -13.46 18.59 -7.19
CA MET A 58 -14.41 18.24 -6.13
C MET A 58 -15.47 17.14 -6.42
N GLY A 59 -15.31 15.99 -5.77
CA GLY A 59 -16.40 15.18 -5.20
C GLY A 59 -17.48 14.61 -6.14
N GLY A 60 -17.12 13.65 -7.00
CA GLY A 60 -18.13 12.77 -7.62
C GLY A 60 -18.69 11.76 -6.62
N SER A 61 -19.99 11.45 -6.70
CA SER A 61 -20.62 10.41 -5.87
C SER A 61 -20.21 9.00 -6.34
N SER A 62 -20.00 8.05 -5.40
CA SER A 62 -19.58 6.67 -5.68
C SER A 62 -20.52 5.94 -6.67
N ARG A 63 -21.82 6.28 -6.66
CA ARG A 63 -22.81 5.77 -7.64
C ARG A 63 -22.45 6.13 -9.08
N SER A 64 -22.03 7.38 -9.32
CA SER A 64 -21.68 7.86 -10.67
C SER A 64 -20.40 7.21 -11.22
N THR A 65 -19.49 6.79 -10.34
CA THR A 65 -18.28 6.05 -10.72
C THR A 65 -18.59 4.61 -11.10
N SER A 66 -19.40 3.90 -10.31
CA SER A 66 -19.78 2.51 -10.64
C SER A 66 -20.55 2.39 -11.97
N GLU A 67 -21.45 3.33 -12.25
CA GLU A 67 -22.18 3.40 -13.52
C GLU A 67 -21.22 3.59 -14.72
N ALA A 68 -20.13 4.36 -14.55
CA ALA A 68 -19.15 4.56 -15.60
C ALA A 68 -18.38 3.29 -15.97
N PHE A 69 -18.28 2.31 -15.06
CA PHE A 69 -17.65 1.01 -15.32
C PHE A 69 -18.60 -0.03 -15.94
N THR A 70 -19.91 0.20 -15.91
CA THR A 70 -20.90 -0.76 -16.45
C THR A 70 -20.59 -1.20 -17.91
N PRO A 71 -20.17 -0.31 -18.83
CA PRO A 71 -19.79 -0.73 -20.18
C PRO A 71 -18.54 -1.61 -20.25
N LEU A 72 -17.63 -1.49 -19.28
CA LEU A 72 -16.44 -2.34 -19.17
C LEU A 72 -16.81 -3.72 -18.63
N TYR A 73 -17.67 -3.78 -17.61
CA TYR A 73 -18.16 -5.04 -17.05
C TYR A 73 -18.86 -5.88 -18.10
N LYS A 74 -19.82 -5.29 -18.82
CA LYS A 74 -20.53 -5.97 -19.91
C LYS A 74 -19.60 -6.49 -21.00
N LEU A 75 -18.54 -5.74 -21.32
CA LEU A 75 -17.55 -6.16 -22.32
C LEU A 75 -16.76 -7.38 -21.83
N VAL A 76 -16.34 -7.39 -20.56
CA VAL A 76 -15.63 -8.53 -19.96
C VAL A 76 -16.54 -9.76 -19.83
N GLU A 77 -17.80 -9.56 -19.47
CA GLU A 77 -18.81 -10.63 -19.44
C GLU A 77 -19.01 -11.21 -20.84
N GLU A 78 -19.21 -10.38 -21.86
CA GLU A 78 -19.36 -10.82 -23.24
C GLU A 78 -18.12 -11.57 -23.76
N MET A 79 -16.92 -11.09 -23.41
CA MET A 79 -15.67 -11.82 -23.70
C MET A 79 -15.66 -13.20 -23.04
N THR A 80 -16.10 -13.28 -21.78
CA THR A 80 -16.16 -14.54 -21.03
C THR A 80 -17.20 -15.50 -21.61
N ASP A 81 -18.38 -15.01 -21.99
CA ASP A 81 -19.45 -15.81 -22.60
C ASP A 81 -19.06 -16.37 -23.98
N LYS A 82 -18.21 -15.64 -24.71
CA LYS A 82 -17.68 -16.04 -26.02
C LYS A 82 -16.38 -16.84 -25.94
N ASP A 83 -15.94 -17.24 -24.73
CA ASP A 83 -14.67 -17.93 -24.47
C ASP A 83 -13.43 -17.17 -25.01
N MET A 84 -13.52 -15.84 -25.08
CA MET A 84 -12.42 -14.96 -25.51
C MET A 84 -11.57 -14.57 -24.31
N ARG A 85 -10.25 -14.75 -24.44
CA ARG A 85 -9.30 -14.49 -23.34
C ARG A 85 -8.90 -13.03 -23.26
N ILE A 86 -9.00 -12.46 -22.06
CA ILE A 86 -8.43 -11.15 -21.75
C ILE A 86 -6.90 -11.29 -21.65
N THR A 87 -6.18 -10.41 -22.33
CA THR A 87 -4.72 -10.32 -22.20
C THR A 87 -4.32 -9.61 -20.89
N LEU A 88 -3.14 -9.93 -20.37
CA LEU A 88 -2.61 -9.27 -19.16
C LEU A 88 -2.54 -7.76 -19.29
N ARG A 89 -2.29 -7.23 -20.50
CA ARG A 89 -2.25 -5.79 -20.77
C ARG A 89 -3.63 -5.13 -20.65
N SER A 90 -4.66 -5.78 -21.19
CA SER A 90 -6.04 -5.29 -21.07
C SER A 90 -6.53 -5.36 -19.62
N PHE A 91 -6.14 -6.42 -18.90
CA PHE A 91 -6.43 -6.56 -17.48
C PHE A 91 -5.72 -5.48 -16.65
N ALA A 92 -4.44 -5.20 -16.91
CA ALA A 92 -3.70 -4.12 -16.26
C ALA A 92 -4.40 -2.77 -16.45
N ALA A 93 -4.82 -2.44 -17.68
CA ALA A 93 -5.53 -1.20 -17.97
C ALA A 93 -6.88 -1.09 -17.23
N LEU A 94 -7.62 -2.21 -17.11
CA LEU A 94 -8.86 -2.27 -16.34
C LEU A 94 -8.62 -2.01 -14.85
N ILE A 95 -7.57 -2.60 -14.29
CA ILE A 95 -7.18 -2.41 -12.89
C ILE A 95 -6.68 -0.98 -12.63
N ASP A 96 -5.92 -0.40 -13.56
CA ASP A 96 -5.48 0.99 -13.46
C ASP A 96 -6.68 1.95 -13.42
N ALA A 97 -7.67 1.73 -14.28
CA ALA A 97 -8.92 2.47 -14.24
C ALA A 97 -9.62 2.30 -12.88
N ALA A 98 -9.76 1.06 -12.41
CA ALA A 98 -10.41 0.74 -11.13
C ALA A 98 -9.69 1.39 -9.93
N SER A 99 -8.35 1.40 -9.92
CA SER A 99 -7.56 2.02 -8.85
C SER A 99 -7.81 3.53 -8.72
N LEU A 100 -8.04 4.22 -9.84
CA LEU A 100 -8.36 5.65 -9.85
C LEU A 100 -9.76 5.98 -9.34
N SER A 101 -10.69 5.03 -9.42
CA SER A 101 -12.05 5.22 -8.90
C SER A 101 -12.09 5.34 -7.38
N ARG A 102 -11.09 4.76 -6.68
CA ARG A 102 -11.03 4.62 -5.21
C ARG A 102 -12.27 3.96 -4.61
N ASP A 103 -13.06 3.26 -5.42
CA ASP A 103 -14.25 2.54 -4.99
C ASP A 103 -13.93 1.04 -4.87
N LEU A 104 -14.03 0.51 -3.64
CA LEU A 104 -13.70 -0.87 -3.33
C LEU A 104 -14.61 -1.85 -4.09
N ASN A 105 -15.86 -1.47 -4.37
CA ASN A 105 -16.80 -2.32 -5.12
C ASN A 105 -16.38 -2.44 -6.58
N VAL A 106 -15.91 -1.35 -7.19
CA VAL A 106 -15.41 -1.36 -8.57
C VAL A 106 -14.16 -2.23 -8.69
N ILE A 107 -13.23 -2.07 -7.75
CA ILE A 107 -12.01 -2.86 -7.67
C ILE A 107 -12.33 -4.35 -7.56
N GLN A 108 -13.23 -4.71 -6.63
CA GLN A 108 -13.67 -6.08 -6.46
C GLN A 108 -14.27 -6.65 -7.75
N GLU A 109 -15.23 -5.96 -8.35
CA GLU A 109 -15.96 -6.47 -9.51
C GLU A 109 -15.01 -6.75 -10.66
N CYS A 110 -14.06 -5.85 -10.92
CA CYS A 110 -12.99 -6.06 -11.90
C CYS A 110 -12.17 -7.32 -11.61
N LEU A 111 -11.78 -7.57 -10.36
CA LEU A 111 -10.98 -8.73 -9.97
C LEU A 111 -11.79 -10.05 -10.07
N LEU A 112 -13.07 -10.03 -9.69
CA LEU A 112 -13.95 -11.20 -9.79
C LEU A 112 -14.25 -11.54 -11.25
N LEU A 113 -14.53 -10.55 -12.09
CA LEU A 113 -14.74 -10.73 -13.52
C LEU A 113 -13.48 -11.25 -14.21
N ALA A 114 -12.32 -10.70 -13.88
CA ALA A 114 -11.03 -11.20 -14.40
C ALA A 114 -10.74 -12.65 -13.98
N ARG A 115 -11.13 -13.03 -12.75
CA ARG A 115 -11.02 -14.42 -12.30
C ARG A 115 -11.98 -15.34 -13.05
N ARG A 116 -13.22 -14.91 -13.31
CA ARG A 116 -14.20 -15.66 -14.11
C ARG A 116 -13.73 -15.86 -15.55
N ASN A 117 -13.13 -14.83 -16.15
CA ASN A 117 -12.51 -14.93 -17.49
C ASN A 117 -11.26 -15.83 -17.52
N GLY A 118 -10.65 -16.11 -16.37
CA GLY A 118 -9.47 -16.97 -16.24
C GLY A 118 -8.13 -16.26 -16.48
N VAL A 119 -8.14 -14.93 -16.67
CA VAL A 119 -6.92 -14.11 -16.76
C VAL A 119 -6.28 -13.90 -15.39
N SER A 120 -7.07 -13.87 -14.31
CA SER A 120 -6.58 -13.77 -12.93
C SER A 120 -6.59 -15.12 -12.23
N ARG A 121 -5.39 -15.64 -11.92
CA ARG A 121 -5.14 -16.94 -11.29
C ARG A 121 -4.42 -16.80 -9.95
N ALA A 122 -3.62 -15.75 -9.78
CA ALA A 122 -2.89 -15.47 -8.55
C ALA A 122 -3.78 -14.82 -7.48
N PHE A 123 -4.77 -14.03 -7.89
CA PHE A 123 -5.70 -13.38 -6.96
C PHE A 123 -6.44 -14.39 -6.10
N ALA A 124 -6.49 -14.13 -4.78
CA ALA A 124 -7.18 -14.97 -3.80
C ALA A 124 -6.68 -16.43 -3.72
N ARG A 125 -5.49 -16.75 -4.25
CA ARG A 125 -4.93 -18.11 -4.26
C ARG A 125 -4.61 -18.63 -2.85
N SER A 126 -4.28 -17.75 -1.91
CA SER A 126 -3.87 -18.10 -0.54
C SER A 126 -5.02 -18.08 0.48
N VAL A 127 -6.24 -17.76 0.05
CA VAL A 127 -7.47 -17.69 0.88
C VAL A 127 -7.73 -18.94 1.72
N GLY A 128 -7.36 -20.12 1.20
CA GLY A 128 -7.49 -21.42 1.88
C GLY A 128 -6.16 -22.06 2.27
N ALA A 129 -5.03 -21.40 2.01
CA ALA A 129 -3.70 -21.92 2.30
C ALA A 129 -3.15 -21.45 3.66
N LEU A 130 -3.94 -20.65 4.41
CA LEU A 130 -3.57 -20.19 5.74
C LEU A 130 -3.72 -21.31 6.76
N ASN A 131 -2.72 -21.48 7.62
CA ASN A 131 -2.82 -22.42 8.74
C ASN A 131 -3.88 -21.92 9.74
N PRO A 132 -4.71 -22.78 10.35
CA PRO A 132 -5.64 -22.32 11.37
C PRO A 132 -4.87 -21.79 12.60
N PRO A 133 -5.38 -20.75 13.28
CA PRO A 133 -4.79 -20.28 14.52
C PRO A 133 -4.85 -21.38 15.60
N PRO A 134 -3.87 -21.44 16.50
CA PRO A 134 -3.89 -22.41 17.59
C PRO A 134 -5.10 -22.17 18.50
N PRO A 135 -5.68 -23.23 19.10
CA PRO A 135 -6.84 -23.09 19.96
C PRO A 135 -6.49 -22.29 21.23
N LEU A 136 -7.32 -21.29 21.55
CA LEU A 136 -7.14 -20.36 22.68
C LEU A 136 -6.98 -21.05 24.05
N ARG A 137 -7.50 -22.28 24.18
CA ARG A 137 -7.40 -23.09 25.41
C ARG A 137 -6.05 -23.80 25.58
N ALA A 138 -5.21 -23.84 24.56
CA ALA A 138 -3.93 -24.55 24.55
C ALA A 138 -2.69 -23.66 24.66
N ALA A 139 -2.85 -22.33 24.73
CA ALA A 139 -1.75 -21.36 24.78
C ALA A 139 -1.40 -21.04 26.24
N SER A 140 -0.18 -21.33 26.71
CA SER A 140 1.06 -20.65 26.31
C SER A 140 2.27 -21.55 25.97
N ASP A 141 2.30 -22.82 26.38
CA ASP A 141 3.60 -23.53 26.48
C ASP A 141 3.96 -24.41 25.26
N ARG A 142 3.07 -24.57 24.29
CA ARG A 142 3.26 -25.48 23.14
C ARG A 142 3.59 -24.82 21.81
N TYR A 143 3.40 -23.52 21.66
CA TYR A 143 3.62 -22.83 20.39
C TYR A 143 4.69 -21.76 20.59
N ASP A 144 5.89 -22.04 20.07
CA ASP A 144 7.02 -21.10 20.03
C ASP A 144 6.76 -20.05 18.95
N LEU A 145 5.89 -19.08 19.26
CA LEU A 145 5.52 -17.99 18.38
C LEU A 145 6.39 -16.77 18.69
N SER A 146 7.01 -16.19 17.66
CA SER A 146 7.77 -14.95 17.83
C SER A 146 6.83 -13.82 18.28
N PRO A 147 7.21 -13.04 19.29
CA PRO A 147 6.41 -11.88 19.69
C PRO A 147 6.34 -10.88 18.53
N VAL A 148 5.18 -10.26 18.34
CA VAL A 148 5.04 -9.19 17.36
C VAL A 148 5.94 -8.02 17.78
N PRO A 149 6.78 -7.49 16.89
CA PRO A 149 7.64 -6.37 17.23
C PRO A 149 6.82 -5.20 17.76
N SER A 150 7.22 -4.69 18.92
CA SER A 150 6.64 -3.48 19.49
C SER A 150 7.57 -2.31 19.20
N ASP A 151 6.98 -1.17 18.87
CA ASP A 151 7.72 0.03 18.53
C ASP A 151 7.27 1.19 19.43
N ALA A 152 8.24 1.94 19.95
CA ALA A 152 8.07 3.14 20.78
C ALA A 152 7.86 4.41 19.93
N ARG A 153 7.38 4.28 18.69
CA ARG A 153 7.11 5.35 17.72
C ARG A 153 6.53 6.64 18.33
N THR A 154 5.55 6.55 19.23
CA THR A 154 4.93 7.71 19.86
C THR A 154 5.89 8.49 20.77
N SER A 155 6.67 7.80 21.59
CA SER A 155 7.67 8.44 22.44
C SER A 155 8.87 8.91 21.64
N GLU A 156 9.28 8.18 20.59
CA GLU A 156 10.34 8.60 19.68
C GLU A 156 9.97 9.89 18.93
N LEU A 157 8.78 9.95 18.32
CA LEU A 157 8.31 11.15 17.62
C LEU A 157 8.16 12.34 18.57
N ALA A 158 7.62 12.12 19.78
CA ALA A 158 7.52 13.17 20.78
C ALA A 158 8.90 13.71 21.20
N ALA A 159 9.86 12.80 21.47
CA ALA A 159 11.23 13.17 21.81
C ALA A 159 11.94 13.91 20.66
N GLY A 160 11.76 13.43 19.42
CA GLY A 160 12.34 14.06 18.24
C GLY A 160 11.77 15.46 17.97
N VAL A 161 10.46 15.64 18.05
CA VAL A 161 9.82 16.97 17.91
C VAL A 161 10.26 17.90 19.03
N ALA A 162 10.32 17.42 20.28
CA ALA A 162 10.80 18.21 21.41
C ALA A 162 12.25 18.66 21.19
N ALA A 163 13.14 17.75 20.78
CA ALA A 163 14.53 18.05 20.48
C ALA A 163 14.66 19.08 19.34
N LEU A 164 13.91 18.93 18.25
CA LEU A 164 13.90 19.89 17.13
C LEU A 164 13.37 21.26 17.54
N THR A 165 12.35 21.29 18.39
CA THR A 165 11.75 22.54 18.87
C THR A 165 12.72 23.30 19.77
N VAL A 166 13.36 22.60 20.71
CA VAL A 166 14.33 23.20 21.65
C VAL A 166 15.58 23.64 20.91
N VAL A 167 16.22 22.75 20.15
CA VAL A 167 17.50 23.04 19.49
C VAL A 167 17.29 23.91 18.26
N GLY A 168 16.36 23.55 17.37
CA GLY A 168 16.08 24.31 16.16
C GLY A 168 15.47 25.69 16.46
N GLY A 169 14.61 25.79 17.47
CA GLY A 169 14.06 27.07 17.93
C GLY A 169 15.16 27.99 18.48
N ALA A 170 16.00 27.48 19.38
CA ALA A 170 17.09 28.28 19.96
C ALA A 170 18.15 28.68 18.91
N LEU A 171 18.54 27.77 18.00
CA LEU A 171 19.45 28.09 16.89
C LEU A 171 18.87 29.15 15.95
N SER A 172 17.56 29.09 15.66
CA SER A 172 16.90 30.10 14.82
C SER A 172 16.92 31.48 15.47
N VAL A 173 16.72 31.54 16.79
CA VAL A 173 16.80 32.80 17.56
C VAL A 173 18.24 33.31 17.61
N GLU A 174 19.25 32.46 17.78
CA GLU A 174 20.65 32.89 17.72
C GLU A 174 21.07 33.38 16.34
N ALA A 175 20.60 32.74 15.27
CA ALA A 175 20.97 33.10 13.90
C ALA A 175 20.29 34.39 13.42
N VAL A 176 19.01 34.60 13.77
CA VAL A 176 18.20 35.73 13.30
C VAL A 176 18.13 36.87 14.30
N GLY A 177 18.29 36.58 15.60
CA GLY A 177 18.22 37.57 16.68
C GLY A 177 19.12 38.79 16.49
N PRO A 178 20.40 38.62 16.09
CA PRO A 178 21.29 39.76 15.83
C PRO A 178 20.81 40.68 14.70
N LEU A 179 20.12 40.13 13.69
CA LEU A 179 19.53 40.90 12.58
C LEU A 179 18.29 41.69 13.01
N LEU A 180 17.59 41.25 14.05
CA LEU A 180 16.39 41.89 14.60
C LEU A 180 16.68 42.71 15.87
N HIS A 181 17.95 42.84 16.27
CA HIS A 181 18.37 43.42 17.55
C HIS A 181 17.69 42.78 18.78
N ALA A 182 17.35 41.48 18.69
CA ALA A 182 16.77 40.72 19.79
C ALA A 182 17.86 40.17 20.71
N ASP A 183 17.56 40.06 22.01
CA ASP A 183 18.45 39.45 23.00
C ASP A 183 18.50 37.93 22.80
N THR A 184 19.69 37.41 22.48
CA THR A 184 19.95 35.98 22.22
C THR A 184 20.40 35.22 23.46
N THR A 185 20.62 35.89 24.60
CA THR A 185 21.17 35.28 25.82
C THR A 185 20.33 34.09 26.30
N ALA A 186 19.00 34.22 26.24
CA ALA A 186 18.09 33.14 26.60
C ALA A 186 18.25 31.91 25.69
N ALA A 187 18.48 32.11 24.39
CA ALA A 187 18.67 31.01 23.44
C ALA A 187 20.00 30.27 23.69
N SER A 188 21.08 31.00 23.96
CA SER A 188 22.38 30.41 24.31
C SER A 188 22.33 29.60 25.61
N VAL A 189 21.59 30.08 26.62
CA VAL A 189 21.37 29.34 27.87
C VAL A 189 20.58 28.05 27.63
N VAL A 190 19.54 28.11 26.79
CA VAL A 190 18.75 26.92 26.43
C VAL A 190 19.61 25.90 25.68
N LEU A 191 20.44 26.32 24.72
CA LEU A 191 21.36 25.44 24.00
C LEU A 191 22.43 24.83 24.93
N GLY A 192 23.01 25.64 25.82
CA GLY A 192 23.96 25.18 26.82
C GLY A 192 23.34 24.16 27.78
N GLY A 193 22.11 24.41 28.25
CA GLY A 193 21.35 23.47 29.08
C GLY A 193 21.04 22.17 28.36
N ALA A 194 20.63 22.23 27.09
CA ALA A 194 20.37 21.05 26.27
C ALA A 194 21.65 20.21 26.04
N ALA A 195 22.80 20.86 25.80
CA ALA A 195 24.08 20.18 25.65
C ALA A 195 24.51 19.47 26.95
N VAL A 196 24.36 20.13 28.10
CA VAL A 196 24.65 19.52 29.42
C VAL A 196 23.74 18.31 29.67
N MET A 197 22.46 18.41 29.36
CA MET A 197 21.51 17.29 29.47
C MET A 197 21.87 16.14 28.54
N GLY A 198 22.32 16.41 27.32
CA GLY A 198 22.78 15.38 26.38
C GLY A 198 24.03 14.64 26.87
N VAL A 199 25.01 15.37 27.42
CA VAL A 199 26.22 14.77 28.03
C VAL A 199 25.85 13.93 29.26
N TRP A 200 24.90 14.40 30.07
CA TRP A 200 24.38 13.66 31.21
C TRP A 200 23.71 12.34 30.78
N ASP A 201 22.89 12.37 29.72
CA ASP A 201 22.22 11.17 29.20
C ASP A 201 23.23 10.14 28.67
N LEU A 202 24.25 10.57 27.92
CA LEU A 202 25.32 9.69 27.42
C LEU A 202 26.10 9.01 28.55
N THR A 203 26.38 9.74 29.62
CA THR A 203 27.21 9.25 30.73
C THR A 203 26.44 8.42 31.76
N GLN A 204 25.21 8.81 32.10
CA GLN A 204 24.43 8.17 33.17
C GLN A 204 23.38 7.19 32.67
N ARG A 205 22.80 7.44 31.49
CA ARG A 205 21.70 6.64 30.92
C ARG A 205 22.10 5.92 29.65
N LYS A 206 23.39 5.92 29.31
CA LYS A 206 23.95 5.29 28.09
C LYS A 206 23.32 5.82 26.80
N GLY A 207 22.82 7.06 26.80
CA GLY A 207 22.25 7.69 25.61
C GLY A 207 20.82 7.27 25.28
N GLN A 208 20.03 6.76 26.23
CA GLN A 208 18.65 6.30 25.96
C GLN A 208 17.73 7.42 25.44
N GLU A 209 17.76 8.61 26.05
CA GLU A 209 16.90 9.72 25.62
C GLU A 209 17.38 10.30 24.28
N LEU A 210 18.70 10.38 24.10
CA LEU A 210 19.31 10.89 22.88
C LEU A 210 19.07 9.94 21.70
N THR A 211 19.15 8.62 21.93
CA THR A 211 18.82 7.62 20.90
C THR A 211 17.33 7.64 20.55
N LEU A 212 16.43 7.82 21.53
CA LEU A 212 14.99 8.01 21.27
C LEU A 212 14.72 9.27 20.45
N ALA A 213 15.35 10.41 20.80
CA ALA A 213 15.20 11.65 20.07
C ALA A 213 15.77 11.55 18.64
N LEU A 214 16.95 10.95 18.46
CA LEU A 214 17.54 10.71 17.14
C LEU A 214 16.70 9.76 16.29
N ALA A 215 16.15 8.70 16.88
CA ALA A 215 15.22 7.82 16.18
C ALA A 215 13.96 8.57 15.71
N GLY A 216 13.42 9.45 16.55
CA GLY A 216 12.33 10.36 16.20
C GLY A 216 12.66 11.30 15.05
N ILE A 217 13.83 11.95 15.11
CA ILE A 217 14.32 12.84 14.04
C ILE A 217 14.53 12.07 12.74
N ASN A 218 15.14 10.89 12.80
CA ASN A 218 15.32 10.02 11.63
C ASN A 218 13.96 9.66 11.00
N ARG A 219 12.93 9.35 11.80
CA ARG A 219 11.58 9.11 11.26
C ARG A 219 10.94 10.33 10.62
N LEU A 220 11.25 11.53 11.10
CA LEU A 220 10.68 12.78 10.57
C LEU A 220 11.35 13.19 9.25
N PHE A 221 12.64 12.92 9.06
CA PHE A 221 13.41 13.44 7.92
C PHE A 221 14.00 12.39 6.98
N LEU A 222 14.35 11.20 7.47
CA LEU A 222 14.93 10.14 6.66
C LEU A 222 13.83 9.22 6.17
N ARG A 223 13.22 9.62 5.05
CA ARG A 223 12.35 8.75 4.28
C ARG A 223 13.21 7.94 3.32
N ASP A 224 13.31 6.64 3.58
CA ASP A 224 14.04 5.71 2.74
C ASP A 224 13.07 5.16 1.66
N PRO A 225 13.26 5.54 0.37
CA PRO A 225 12.37 5.11 -0.69
C PRO A 225 12.46 3.60 -0.98
N GLU A 226 13.62 2.98 -0.77
CA GLU A 226 13.81 1.54 -0.95
C GLU A 226 12.99 0.77 0.09
N ARG A 227 13.07 1.24 1.33
CA ARG A 227 12.31 0.69 2.45
C ARG A 227 10.81 0.85 2.28
N ASP A 228 10.36 2.03 1.88
CA ASP A 228 8.95 2.30 1.57
C ASP A 228 8.48 1.36 0.45
N ALA A 229 9.23 1.23 -0.65
CA ALA A 229 8.89 0.31 -1.73
C ALA A 229 8.79 -1.15 -1.27
N HIS A 230 9.67 -1.58 -0.36
CA HIS A 230 9.66 -2.95 0.16
C HIS A 230 8.41 -3.23 1.00
N VAL A 231 8.04 -2.31 1.89
CA VAL A 231 6.81 -2.38 2.70
C VAL A 231 5.55 -2.34 1.83
N GLN A 232 5.56 -1.50 0.79
CA GLN A 232 4.45 -1.38 -0.15
C GLN A 232 4.27 -2.64 -0.99
N ALA A 233 5.36 -3.23 -1.48
CA ALA A 233 5.35 -4.48 -2.21
C ALA A 233 4.80 -5.64 -1.36
N ALA A 234 5.20 -5.72 -0.09
CA ALA A 234 4.71 -6.72 0.86
C ALA A 234 3.20 -6.61 1.12
N THR A 235 2.74 -5.38 1.32
CA THR A 235 1.32 -5.06 1.53
C THR A 235 0.50 -5.42 0.30
N PHE A 236 0.96 -5.02 -0.89
CA PHE A 236 0.27 -5.29 -2.14
C PHE A 236 0.19 -6.80 -2.44
N LEU A 237 1.31 -7.50 -2.32
CA LEU A 237 1.40 -8.94 -2.55
C LEU A 237 0.47 -9.72 -1.60
N SER A 238 0.53 -9.41 -0.30
CA SER A 238 -0.29 -10.09 0.69
C SER A 238 -1.78 -9.84 0.46
N ALA A 239 -2.20 -8.58 0.22
CA ALA A 239 -3.57 -8.25 -0.12
C ALA A 239 -4.09 -9.04 -1.32
N TYR A 240 -3.30 -9.07 -2.41
CA TYR A 240 -3.67 -9.74 -3.65
C TYR A 240 -3.83 -11.25 -3.48
N LEU A 241 -2.86 -11.90 -2.82
CA LEU A 241 -2.89 -13.35 -2.57
C LEU A 241 -4.00 -13.77 -1.60
N LEU A 242 -4.31 -12.91 -0.61
CA LEU A 242 -5.38 -13.12 0.36
C LEU A 242 -6.77 -12.76 -0.19
N GLY A 243 -6.84 -12.25 -1.41
CA GLY A 243 -8.11 -11.93 -2.08
C GLY A 243 -8.80 -10.69 -1.52
N LEU A 244 -8.05 -9.76 -0.93
CA LEU A 244 -8.59 -8.52 -0.41
C LEU A 244 -8.78 -7.50 -1.55
N PRO A 245 -9.91 -6.77 -1.60
CA PRO A 245 -10.18 -5.81 -2.67
C PRO A 245 -9.49 -4.47 -2.40
N CYS A 246 -8.19 -4.47 -2.11
CA CYS A 246 -7.43 -3.27 -1.82
C CYS A 246 -6.15 -3.15 -2.63
N PHE A 247 -5.88 -1.92 -3.05
CA PHE A 247 -4.61 -1.52 -3.68
C PHE A 247 -3.87 -0.49 -2.83
N CYS A 248 -4.18 -0.42 -1.54
CA CYS A 248 -3.44 0.45 -0.65
C CYS A 248 -2.04 -0.11 -0.45
N PHE A 249 -1.07 0.71 -0.83
CA PHE A 249 0.35 0.43 -0.64
C PHE A 249 0.76 0.50 0.84
N SER A 250 -0.07 1.05 1.72
CA SER A 250 0.15 1.03 3.17
C SER A 250 -1.13 0.59 3.87
N PRO A 251 -1.08 -0.48 4.68
CA PRO A 251 -2.30 -1.05 5.24
C PRO A 251 -2.77 -0.22 6.43
N ASN A 252 -4.09 -0.04 6.51
CA ASN A 252 -4.74 0.77 7.54
C ASN A 252 -5.98 0.05 8.08
N VAL A 253 -6.18 0.08 9.40
CA VAL A 253 -7.37 -0.48 10.05
C VAL A 253 -8.66 0.09 9.48
N MET A 254 -8.70 1.40 9.22
CA MET A 254 -9.89 2.03 8.68
C MET A 254 -10.25 1.50 7.31
N GLU A 255 -9.26 1.12 6.51
CA GLU A 255 -9.50 0.49 5.23
C GLU A 255 -10.01 -0.95 5.40
N ALA A 256 -9.40 -1.74 6.29
CA ALA A 256 -9.89 -3.07 6.62
C ALA A 256 -11.36 -3.04 7.11
N VAL A 257 -11.71 -2.08 7.98
CA VAL A 257 -13.09 -1.86 8.43
C VAL A 257 -13.99 -1.44 7.26
N ARG A 258 -13.53 -0.58 6.35
CA ARG A 258 -14.28 -0.22 5.14
C ARG A 258 -14.54 -1.42 4.24
N MET A 259 -13.56 -2.30 4.03
CA MET A 259 -13.75 -3.53 3.25
C MET A 259 -14.85 -4.41 3.85
N THR A 260 -14.95 -4.46 5.19
CA THR A 260 -15.97 -5.26 5.88
C THR A 260 -17.35 -4.62 5.87
N ALA A 261 -17.44 -3.30 5.76
CA ALA A 261 -18.70 -2.56 5.87
C ALA A 261 -19.29 -2.15 4.51
N GLN A 262 -18.46 -1.82 3.52
CA GLN A 262 -18.88 -1.20 2.27
C GLN A 262 -19.01 -2.17 1.10
N VAL A 263 -18.51 -3.41 1.28
CA VAL A 263 -18.42 -4.39 0.22
C VAL A 263 -19.28 -5.62 0.58
N PRO A 264 -20.55 -5.68 0.17
CA PRO A 264 -21.51 -6.68 0.66
C PRO A 264 -21.05 -8.12 0.44
N ALA A 265 -20.47 -8.41 -0.72
CA ALA A 265 -19.96 -9.73 -1.07
C ALA A 265 -18.79 -10.19 -0.17
N PHE A 266 -18.04 -9.24 0.41
CA PHE A 266 -16.98 -9.53 1.36
C PHE A 266 -17.37 -9.28 2.81
N ALA A 267 -18.47 -8.58 3.09
CA ALA A 267 -18.89 -8.24 4.45
C ALA A 267 -19.06 -9.50 5.31
N GLU A 268 -19.78 -10.52 4.81
CA GLU A 268 -19.96 -11.79 5.53
C GLU A 268 -18.66 -12.61 5.60
N THR A 269 -17.89 -12.62 4.50
CA THR A 269 -16.65 -13.41 4.43
C THR A 269 -15.54 -12.82 5.31
N LEU A 270 -15.37 -11.50 5.32
CA LEU A 270 -14.35 -10.78 6.08
C LEU A 270 -14.75 -10.53 7.55
N SER A 271 -16.05 -10.57 7.86
CA SER A 271 -16.52 -10.56 9.26
C SER A 271 -16.40 -11.93 9.93
N SER A 272 -16.30 -13.01 9.15
CA SER A 272 -16.01 -14.35 9.69
C SER A 272 -14.63 -14.41 10.36
N THR A 273 -14.40 -15.39 11.23
CA THR A 273 -13.09 -15.64 11.86
C THR A 273 -11.98 -15.86 10.83
N ALA A 274 -12.27 -16.58 9.74
CA ALA A 274 -11.31 -16.78 8.64
C ALA A 274 -11.01 -15.45 7.91
N GLY A 275 -12.00 -14.59 7.79
CA GLY A 275 -11.87 -13.24 7.25
C GLY A 275 -10.99 -12.34 8.10
N LEU A 276 -11.25 -12.31 9.41
CA LEU A 276 -10.45 -11.58 10.39
C LEU A 276 -8.98 -12.03 10.34
N ASN A 277 -8.74 -13.34 10.30
CA ASN A 277 -7.39 -13.89 10.17
C ASN A 277 -6.65 -13.38 8.93
N ARG A 278 -7.33 -13.28 7.77
CA ARG A 278 -6.74 -12.69 6.56
C ARG A 278 -6.39 -11.22 6.74
N LEU A 279 -7.27 -10.44 7.38
CA LEU A 279 -7.03 -9.02 7.64
C LEU A 279 -5.85 -8.82 8.60
N LEU A 280 -5.69 -9.68 9.61
CA LEU A 280 -4.54 -9.62 10.53
C LEU A 280 -3.23 -9.95 9.83
N VAL A 281 -3.20 -11.02 9.01
CA VAL A 281 -2.03 -11.37 8.19
C VAL A 281 -1.67 -10.22 7.24
N TYR A 282 -2.67 -9.61 6.60
CA TYR A 282 -2.48 -8.42 5.74
C TYR A 282 -1.87 -7.23 6.49
N LEU A 283 -2.40 -6.89 7.67
CA LEU A 283 -1.90 -5.76 8.47
C LEU A 283 -0.48 -5.99 9.01
N LEU A 284 -0.09 -7.25 9.24
CA LEU A 284 1.22 -7.63 9.76
C LEU A 284 2.26 -7.97 8.68
N ALA A 285 1.85 -8.18 7.43
CA ALA A 285 2.74 -8.38 6.29
C ALA A 285 3.85 -7.32 6.15
N PRO A 286 3.57 -6.00 6.19
CA PRO A 286 4.64 -5.02 6.10
C PRO A 286 5.60 -5.07 7.30
N VAL A 287 5.10 -5.40 8.50
CA VAL A 287 5.91 -5.53 9.71
C VAL A 287 6.86 -6.71 9.59
N ALA A 288 6.36 -7.84 9.08
CA ALA A 288 7.14 -9.05 8.84
C ALA A 288 8.29 -8.83 7.85
N VAL A 289 8.04 -8.09 6.77
CA VAL A 289 9.11 -7.74 5.81
C VAL A 289 10.09 -6.75 6.40
N GLU A 290 9.59 -5.73 7.09
CA GLU A 290 10.46 -4.67 7.59
C GLU A 290 11.40 -5.17 8.69
N GLU A 291 10.90 -5.97 9.63
CA GLU A 291 11.72 -6.57 10.70
C GLU A 291 12.73 -7.59 10.17
N ALA A 292 12.41 -8.33 9.11
CA ALA A 292 13.33 -9.29 8.51
C ALA A 292 14.52 -8.63 7.78
N ASN A 293 14.38 -7.38 7.32
CA ASN A 293 15.35 -6.73 6.45
C ASN A 293 16.00 -5.48 7.06
N TYR A 294 15.37 -4.86 8.07
CA TYR A 294 15.82 -3.59 8.66
C TYR A 294 15.86 -3.70 10.19
N ALA A 295 16.80 -2.98 10.81
CA ALA A 295 17.04 -3.05 12.25
C ALA A 295 15.94 -2.41 13.13
N GLN A 296 15.10 -1.56 12.55
CA GLN A 296 14.01 -0.86 13.25
C GLN A 296 12.77 -0.90 12.38
N LEU A 297 11.58 -0.61 12.92
CA LEU A 297 10.36 -0.34 12.15
C LEU A 297 10.15 1.17 11.98
N MET A 298 9.98 1.66 10.76
CA MET A 298 9.81 3.09 10.46
C MET A 298 8.62 3.33 9.53
N ALA A 299 8.43 2.45 8.54
CA ALA A 299 7.35 2.55 7.57
C ALA A 299 6.10 1.75 7.98
N SER A 300 6.25 0.53 8.51
CA SER A 300 5.13 -0.32 8.93
C SER A 300 4.62 0.02 10.34
N ASP A 301 3.38 -0.34 10.68
CA ASP A 301 2.80 -0.10 12.01
C ASP A 301 2.08 -1.35 12.54
N ALA A 302 2.73 -2.05 13.48
CA ALA A 302 2.17 -3.24 14.13
C ALA A 302 0.91 -2.95 14.97
N ARG A 303 0.68 -1.69 15.37
CA ARG A 303 -0.48 -1.30 16.20
C ARG A 303 -1.78 -1.38 15.42
N GLN A 304 -1.72 -1.32 14.08
CA GLN A 304 -2.90 -1.45 13.22
C GLN A 304 -3.59 -2.80 13.45
N ALA A 305 -2.86 -3.92 13.46
CA ALA A 305 -3.46 -5.24 13.69
C ALA A 305 -4.15 -5.35 15.06
N ARG A 306 -3.52 -4.80 16.12
CA ARG A 306 -4.11 -4.71 17.46
C ARG A 306 -5.38 -3.87 17.48
N ALA A 307 -5.36 -2.69 16.84
CA ALA A 307 -6.53 -1.83 16.77
C ALA A 307 -7.70 -2.49 16.01
N LEU A 308 -7.43 -3.28 14.96
CA LEU A 308 -8.46 -4.06 14.29
C LEU A 308 -9.10 -5.09 15.24
N LEU A 309 -8.30 -5.83 16.00
CA LEU A 309 -8.81 -6.77 17.00
C LEU A 309 -9.68 -6.07 18.03
N GLN A 310 -9.26 -4.91 18.54
CA GLN A 310 -10.05 -4.14 19.50
C GLN A 310 -11.40 -3.67 18.91
N VAL A 311 -11.43 -3.27 17.64
CA VAL A 311 -12.68 -2.89 16.95
C VAL A 311 -13.62 -4.10 16.77
N TYR A 312 -13.07 -5.28 16.48
CA TYR A 312 -13.84 -6.50 16.30
C TYR A 312 -14.33 -7.10 17.63
N MET A 313 -13.47 -7.13 18.64
CA MET A 313 -13.80 -7.66 19.97
C MET A 313 -14.69 -6.71 20.76
N GLY A 314 -14.51 -5.40 20.62
CA GLY A 314 -15.40 -4.40 21.22
C GLY A 314 -16.84 -4.40 20.68
N ARG A 315 -17.10 -5.15 19.59
CA ARG A 315 -18.44 -5.44 19.08
C ARG A 315 -19.06 -6.73 19.69
N GLY A 316 -18.28 -7.51 20.45
CA GLY A 316 -18.72 -8.72 21.15
C GLY A 316 -18.72 -8.54 22.68
N GLU A 317 -19.56 -9.30 23.38
CA GLU A 317 -19.73 -9.26 24.84
C GLU A 317 -18.56 -9.86 25.65
N ALA A 318 -17.37 -10.01 25.07
CA ALA A 318 -16.28 -10.85 25.59
C ALA A 318 -15.21 -10.07 26.38
N ARG A 319 -15.61 -9.20 27.31
CA ARG A 319 -14.75 -8.26 28.08
C ARG A 319 -13.67 -8.89 29.01
N GLY A 320 -13.36 -10.18 28.86
CA GLY A 320 -12.35 -10.91 29.64
C GLY A 320 -11.53 -11.95 28.87
N GLN A 321 -11.87 -12.27 27.62
CA GLN A 321 -11.06 -13.13 26.74
C GLN A 321 -10.17 -12.33 25.78
N GLU A 322 -10.42 -11.02 25.66
CA GLU A 322 -9.73 -10.09 24.76
C GLU A 322 -8.19 -10.14 24.86
N GLY A 323 -7.64 -10.13 26.08
CA GLY A 323 -6.19 -10.18 26.28
C GLY A 323 -5.56 -11.48 25.81
N ARG A 324 -6.25 -12.62 26.04
CA ARG A 324 -5.73 -13.95 25.71
C ARG A 324 -5.85 -14.28 24.22
N GLU A 325 -6.88 -13.74 23.56
CA GLU A 325 -7.01 -13.84 22.10
C GLU A 325 -5.95 -13.01 21.39
N GLU A 326 -5.69 -11.80 21.87
CA GLU A 326 -4.67 -10.92 21.32
C GLU A 326 -3.26 -11.52 21.43
N GLU A 327 -2.91 -12.07 22.60
CA GLU A 327 -1.62 -12.72 22.88
C GLU A 327 -1.32 -13.91 21.97
N VAL A 328 -2.35 -14.54 21.39
CA VAL A 328 -2.21 -15.73 20.54
C VAL A 328 -2.36 -15.38 19.06
N LEU A 329 -3.39 -14.60 18.71
CA LEU A 329 -3.72 -14.30 17.32
C LEU A 329 -2.72 -13.36 16.66
N LEU A 330 -2.18 -12.37 17.38
CA LEU A 330 -1.20 -11.45 16.79
C LEU A 330 0.12 -12.15 16.45
N PRO A 331 0.76 -12.92 17.37
CA PRO A 331 1.97 -13.67 17.03
C PRO A 331 1.72 -14.72 15.94
N TRP A 332 0.58 -15.41 15.98
CA TRP A 332 0.21 -16.36 14.93
C TRP A 332 0.11 -15.68 13.55
N ALA A 333 -0.65 -14.58 13.44
CA ALA A 333 -0.83 -13.87 12.19
C ALA A 333 0.48 -13.28 11.65
N TYR A 334 1.38 -12.87 12.56
CA TYR A 334 2.71 -12.39 12.21
C TYR A 334 3.60 -13.50 11.63
N GLU A 335 3.65 -14.68 12.26
CA GLU A 335 4.38 -15.83 11.70
C GLU A 335 3.79 -16.30 10.37
N GLU A 336 2.47 -16.28 10.25
CA GLU A 336 1.80 -16.63 9.02
C GLU A 336 2.08 -15.63 7.89
N ALA A 337 2.19 -14.33 8.21
CA ALA A 337 2.64 -13.31 7.27
C ALA A 337 4.09 -13.56 6.82
N LYS A 338 5.01 -13.87 7.76
CA LYS A 338 6.40 -14.24 7.43
C LYS A 338 6.44 -15.45 6.50
N ARG A 339 5.64 -16.48 6.77
CA ARG A 339 5.53 -17.68 5.92
C ARG A 339 5.02 -17.34 4.52
N LEU A 340 3.95 -16.55 4.42
CA LEU A 340 3.36 -16.12 3.14
C LEU A 340 4.38 -15.35 2.29
N LEU A 341 5.12 -14.42 2.90
CA LEU A 341 6.10 -13.59 2.19
C LEU A 341 7.34 -14.39 1.81
N ARG A 342 7.86 -15.25 2.70
CA ARG A 342 8.99 -16.13 2.39
C ARG A 342 8.71 -17.08 1.23
N SER A 343 7.50 -17.64 1.17
CA SER A 343 7.09 -18.51 0.06
C SER A 343 6.96 -17.79 -1.29
N HIS A 344 6.92 -16.46 -1.29
CA HIS A 344 6.81 -15.62 -2.50
C HIS A 344 7.94 -14.59 -2.60
N SER A 345 9.11 -14.87 -2.01
CA SER A 345 10.24 -13.92 -1.91
C SER A 345 10.71 -13.41 -3.27
N ALA A 346 10.81 -14.30 -4.27
CA ALA A 346 11.20 -13.91 -5.63
C ALA A 346 10.21 -12.94 -6.28
N LEU A 347 8.91 -13.07 -5.98
CA LEU A 347 7.89 -12.15 -6.47
C LEU A 347 7.89 -10.83 -5.72
N LEU A 348 8.11 -10.89 -4.41
CA LEU A 348 8.25 -9.72 -3.56
C LEU A 348 9.39 -8.81 -4.04
N GLU A 349 10.57 -9.38 -4.33
CA GLU A 349 11.72 -8.59 -4.84
C GLU A 349 11.44 -7.95 -6.21
N ARG A 350 10.76 -8.67 -7.11
CA ARG A 350 10.37 -8.10 -8.41
C ARG A 350 9.37 -6.96 -8.26
N LEU A 351 8.39 -7.10 -7.35
CA LEU A 351 7.46 -6.01 -7.04
C LEU A 351 8.17 -4.82 -6.42
N LYS A 352 9.09 -5.05 -5.47
CA LYS A 352 9.90 -4.00 -4.85
C LYS A 352 10.65 -3.19 -5.93
N GLN A 353 11.42 -3.85 -6.78
CA GLN A 353 12.16 -3.19 -7.88
C GLN A 353 11.25 -2.37 -8.79
N ARG A 354 10.05 -2.90 -9.06
CA ARG A 354 9.08 -2.22 -9.91
C ARG A 354 8.50 -0.99 -9.23
N MET A 355 8.13 -1.06 -7.95
CA MET A 355 7.62 0.07 -7.17
C MET A 355 8.68 1.14 -6.90
N GLU A 356 9.92 0.74 -6.65
CA GLU A 356 11.05 1.65 -6.42
C GLU A 356 11.33 2.53 -7.65
N SER A 357 11.12 2.01 -8.86
CA SER A 357 11.28 2.79 -10.09
C SER A 357 10.35 4.00 -10.23
N GLY A 358 9.31 4.11 -9.38
CA GLY A 358 8.39 5.24 -9.31
C GLY A 358 7.42 5.39 -10.48
N GLY A 359 7.60 4.62 -11.56
CA GLY A 359 6.75 4.65 -12.76
C GLY A 359 5.71 3.53 -12.83
N ALA A 360 5.69 2.62 -11.86
CA ALA A 360 4.80 1.47 -11.89
C ALA A 360 3.35 1.84 -11.54
N THR A 361 2.42 1.42 -12.38
CA THR A 361 0.99 1.51 -12.08
C THR A 361 0.51 0.31 -11.26
N VAL A 362 -0.72 0.37 -10.74
CA VAL A 362 -1.33 -0.75 -10.01
C VAL A 362 -1.52 -1.95 -10.94
N GLY A 363 -1.95 -1.68 -12.17
CA GLY A 363 -2.12 -2.64 -13.24
C GLY A 363 -0.81 -3.33 -13.62
N ASP A 364 0.31 -2.60 -13.67
CA ASP A 364 1.63 -3.19 -13.89
C ASP A 364 2.00 -4.19 -12.78
N CYS A 365 1.71 -3.85 -11.52
CA CYS A 365 1.98 -4.73 -10.39
C CYS A 365 1.12 -6.00 -10.46
N VAL A 366 -0.17 -5.87 -10.81
CA VAL A 366 -1.06 -7.03 -11.02
C VAL A 366 -0.61 -7.89 -12.20
N ALA A 367 -0.25 -7.29 -13.33
CA ALA A 367 0.23 -8.03 -14.50
C ALA A 367 1.50 -8.81 -14.19
N LEU A 368 2.39 -8.26 -13.35
CA LEU A 368 3.59 -8.95 -12.89
C LEU A 368 3.24 -10.19 -12.04
N LEU A 369 2.29 -10.05 -11.11
CA LEU A 369 1.84 -11.16 -10.25
C LEU A 369 1.19 -12.29 -11.07
N GLU A 370 0.32 -11.94 -12.00
CA GLU A 370 -0.38 -12.92 -12.82
C GLU A 370 0.54 -13.54 -13.87
N GLY A 371 1.45 -12.76 -14.47
CA GLY A 371 2.45 -13.25 -15.41
C GLY A 371 3.40 -14.28 -14.80
N ALA A 372 3.75 -14.10 -13.52
CA ALA A 372 4.59 -15.08 -12.82
C ALA A 372 3.90 -16.43 -12.61
N VAL A 373 2.59 -16.43 -12.36
CA VAL A 373 1.79 -17.66 -12.23
C VAL A 373 1.54 -18.32 -13.58
N ALA A 374 1.52 -17.57 -14.68
CA ALA A 374 1.44 -18.15 -16.02
C ALA A 374 2.73 -18.84 -16.46
N SER A 375 3.88 -18.44 -15.91
CA SER A 375 5.21 -19.02 -16.22
C SER A 375 5.64 -20.21 -15.34
N ALA A 376 4.85 -20.53 -14.32
CA ALA A 376 5.06 -21.64 -13.39
C ALA A 376 4.05 -22.76 -13.66
#